data_AF-A0A6G0TXE2-F1
#
_entry.id   AF-A0A6G0TXE2-F1
#
_cell.length_a   1.000
_cell.length_b   1.000
_cell.length_c   1.000
_cell.angle_alpha   90.00
_cell.angle_beta   90.00
_cell.angle_gamma   90.00
#
_symmetry.space_group_name_H-M   'P 1'
#
loop_
_entity.id
_entity.type
_entity.pdbx_description
1 polymer ?
#
loop_
_entity_poly.entity_id
_entity_poly.type
_entity_poly.pdbx_seq_one_letter_code
_entity_poly.pdbx_strand_id
1 'polypeptide(L)'
;MASKRKALCVDQKVALIRAIEKGEKKSDVGKRFGFSPSTVATIWKNKDKILHAETEGSSCKKIRKPKFEDLDQAMLTWFHKQRCNNVPISGPVLKIKAEHFAQQLGIIDFKASEGWLGKFKQRHNITYGKISGEALNVDLNVTNSWLINVWPKLNEKYTLDNIFNADETGIFYKMIPDKTLKFKGEKCVGGKLSKERITAFVAANMSGTEKRKIMVIGKSKNPRCFKNIKRLPVTYKANKSAWMTSILFEEEIRKWDAELKGRKVLLLVDNCPAHPNLSNLMNIEMIFFPANTTSILQPMDQSVIKSLKGHYRKKILMEIIESDGNASINMLDAVNFLSKAWEEVTAETIRHSFRHAGLRSFANAEEEIEQFENEDDTLSEWITQFNTPHTFTPEDLQNYVEIDENLVTTISLTDEEILNAVTKGEEEQKEDEEEAQPDEVVIPSIQQALDAAKLLEKYLLFNEDDPKLSQNMGEIHRKIQKQYWQNKKVQTKMTDYFK
;
A
#
# COMPACT_ATOMS: atom_id res chain seq x y z
N MET A 1 5.90 -52.31 -16.91
CA MET A 1 5.72 -50.85 -16.77
C MET A 1 6.71 -50.33 -15.73
N ALA A 2 7.63 -49.43 -16.11
CA ALA A 2 8.58 -48.85 -15.16
C ALA A 2 7.87 -47.81 -14.27
N SER A 3 7.80 -48.08 -12.97
CA SER A 3 7.24 -47.15 -11.98
C SER A 3 8.05 -45.83 -12.01
N LYS A 4 7.35 -44.70 -12.21
CA LYS A 4 7.94 -43.35 -12.18
C LYS A 4 8.66 -43.15 -10.84
N ARG A 5 9.96 -42.84 -10.85
CA ARG A 5 10.74 -42.51 -9.64
C ARG A 5 10.10 -41.30 -8.93
N LYS A 6 9.50 -41.52 -7.77
CA LYS A 6 8.90 -40.48 -6.92
C LYS A 6 10.03 -39.67 -6.24
N ALA A 7 10.16 -38.39 -6.57
CA ALA A 7 11.16 -37.50 -5.97
C ALA A 7 10.61 -36.88 -4.68
N LEU A 8 11.36 -37.00 -3.57
CA LEU A 8 10.93 -36.59 -2.23
C LEU A 8 11.47 -35.20 -1.86
N CYS A 9 10.61 -34.33 -1.32
CA CYS A 9 11.03 -33.04 -0.75
C CYS A 9 11.71 -33.23 0.62
N VAL A 10 12.36 -32.17 1.12
CA VAL A 10 13.08 -32.17 2.40
C VAL A 10 12.11 -32.41 3.55
N ASP A 11 10.96 -31.73 3.55
CA ASP A 11 9.92 -31.83 4.60
C ASP A 11 9.39 -33.26 4.77
N GLN A 12 9.18 -33.99 3.66
CA GLN A 12 8.76 -35.39 3.68
C GLN A 12 9.82 -36.31 4.27
N LYS A 13 11.12 -36.02 4.04
CA LYS A 13 12.22 -36.81 4.59
C LYS A 13 12.41 -36.50 6.08
N VAL A 14 12.26 -35.25 6.48
CA VAL A 14 12.29 -34.83 7.89
C VAL A 14 11.16 -35.47 8.67
N ALA A 15 9.92 -35.41 8.18
CA ALA A 15 8.77 -35.99 8.84
C ALA A 15 8.97 -37.50 9.09
N LEU A 16 9.57 -38.20 8.12
CA LEU A 16 9.97 -39.59 8.25
C LEU A 16 11.07 -39.81 9.30
N ILE A 17 12.09 -38.94 9.35
CA ILE A 17 13.17 -39.02 10.35
C ILE A 17 12.62 -38.81 11.76
N ARG A 18 11.79 -37.78 11.97
CA ARG A 18 11.17 -37.45 13.26
C ARG A 18 10.25 -38.57 13.75
N ALA A 19 9.53 -39.25 12.87
CA ALA A 19 8.70 -40.40 13.23
C ALA A 19 9.55 -41.58 13.74
N ILE A 20 10.70 -41.86 13.10
CA ILE A 20 11.61 -42.91 13.54
C ILE A 20 12.30 -42.53 14.87
N GLU A 21 12.66 -41.25 15.07
CA GLU A 21 13.24 -40.76 16.33
C GLU A 21 12.27 -40.80 17.50
N LYS A 22 10.96 -40.65 17.24
CA LYS A 22 9.89 -40.86 18.23
C LYS A 22 9.65 -42.34 18.60
N GLY A 23 10.42 -43.28 18.03
CA GLY A 23 10.39 -44.69 18.38
C GLY A 23 9.60 -45.59 17.42
N GLU A 24 9.08 -45.06 16.31
CA GLU A 24 8.40 -45.88 15.30
C GLU A 24 9.40 -46.78 14.54
N LYS A 25 9.02 -48.03 14.25
CA LYS A 25 9.86 -48.95 13.48
C LYS A 25 9.97 -48.49 12.03
N LYS A 26 11.18 -48.54 11.48
CA LYS A 26 11.50 -48.14 10.08
C LYS A 26 10.62 -48.83 9.03
N SER A 27 10.21 -50.07 9.28
CA SER A 27 9.30 -50.83 8.41
C SER A 27 7.90 -50.20 8.31
N ASP A 28 7.41 -49.68 9.43
CA ASP A 28 6.03 -49.24 9.59
C ASP A 28 5.89 -47.80 9.08
N VAL A 29 6.90 -46.98 9.38
CA VAL A 29 7.06 -45.64 8.77
C VAL A 29 7.20 -45.77 7.25
N GLY A 30 8.00 -46.72 6.75
CA GLY A 30 8.13 -46.98 5.31
C GLY A 30 6.80 -47.29 4.64
N LYS A 31 5.98 -48.18 5.23
CA LYS A 31 4.65 -48.52 4.72
C LYS A 31 3.69 -47.33 4.76
N ARG A 32 3.65 -46.59 5.88
CA ARG A 32 2.77 -45.42 6.07
C ARG A 32 3.00 -44.34 5.03
N PHE A 33 4.27 -44.06 4.71
CA PHE A 33 4.64 -43.05 3.72
C PHE A 33 4.75 -43.62 2.28
N GLY A 34 4.52 -44.92 2.08
CA GLY A 34 4.58 -45.57 0.77
C GLY A 34 5.99 -45.68 0.18
N PHE A 35 7.02 -45.86 1.03
CA PHE A 35 8.43 -45.96 0.65
C PHE A 35 8.99 -47.36 0.79
N SER A 36 9.90 -47.73 -0.12
CA SER A 36 10.63 -48.99 -0.02
C SER A 36 11.57 -48.99 1.21
N PRO A 37 11.83 -50.15 1.83
CA PRO A 37 12.79 -50.26 2.94
C PRO A 37 14.18 -49.68 2.61
N SER A 38 14.63 -49.84 1.36
CA SER A 38 15.89 -49.27 0.86
C SER A 38 15.90 -47.73 0.83
N THR A 39 14.75 -47.10 0.54
CA THR A 39 14.61 -45.63 0.54
C THR A 39 14.64 -45.09 1.96
N VAL A 40 13.92 -45.75 2.89
CA VAL A 40 13.91 -45.40 4.31
C VAL A 40 15.32 -45.50 4.91
N ALA A 41 16.05 -46.58 4.60
CA ALA A 41 17.43 -46.76 5.06
C ALA A 41 18.38 -45.66 4.54
N THR A 42 18.21 -45.24 3.28
CA THR A 42 19.03 -44.19 2.65
C THR A 42 18.74 -42.81 3.23
N ILE A 43 17.46 -42.51 3.52
CA ILE A 43 17.06 -41.27 4.19
C ILE A 43 17.64 -41.23 5.61
N TRP A 44 17.50 -42.33 6.37
CA TRP A 44 18.04 -42.43 7.72
C TRP A 44 19.57 -42.28 7.76
N LYS A 45 20.29 -42.85 6.78
CA LYS A 45 21.75 -42.72 6.68
C LYS A 45 22.21 -41.28 6.44
N ASN A 46 21.38 -40.45 5.82
CA ASN A 46 21.70 -39.04 5.53
C ASN A 46 20.94 -38.07 6.47
N LYS A 47 20.46 -38.54 7.63
CA LYS A 47 19.55 -37.78 8.49
C LYS A 47 20.10 -36.41 8.90
N ASP A 48 21.38 -36.33 9.27
CA ASP A 48 21.97 -35.10 9.78
C ASP A 48 22.05 -34.02 8.68
N LYS A 49 22.36 -34.42 7.46
CA LYS A 49 22.36 -33.51 6.28
C LYS A 49 20.96 -33.05 5.90
N ILE A 50 19.94 -33.87 6.15
CA ILE A 50 18.54 -33.56 5.82
C ILE A 50 17.94 -32.63 6.88
N LEU A 51 18.26 -32.83 8.16
CA LEU A 51 17.86 -31.94 9.27
C LEU A 51 18.57 -30.59 9.19
N HIS A 52 19.83 -30.56 8.76
CA HIS A 52 20.55 -29.31 8.50
C HIS A 52 19.93 -28.51 7.33
N ALA A 53 19.47 -29.20 6.29
CA ALA A 53 18.80 -28.54 5.16
C ALA A 53 17.41 -27.96 5.52
N GLU A 54 16.75 -28.49 6.56
CA GLU A 54 15.50 -27.95 7.11
C GLU A 54 15.74 -26.66 7.91
N THR A 55 16.79 -26.65 8.73
CA THR A 55 17.17 -25.47 9.52
C THR A 55 17.65 -24.29 8.66
N GLU A 56 18.15 -24.56 7.46
CA GLU A 56 18.47 -23.57 6.42
C GLU A 56 17.27 -23.17 5.54
N GLY A 57 16.05 -23.67 5.80
CA GLY A 57 14.84 -23.30 5.06
C GLY A 57 14.76 -23.85 3.63
N SER A 58 15.50 -24.92 3.31
CA SER A 58 15.63 -25.42 1.94
C SER A 58 14.51 -26.38 1.54
N SER A 59 13.48 -25.89 0.82
CA SER A 59 12.36 -26.72 0.33
C SER A 59 12.68 -27.53 -0.96
N CYS A 60 13.91 -27.45 -1.49
CA CYS A 60 14.23 -27.92 -2.84
C CYS A 60 14.41 -29.44 -2.97
N LYS A 61 13.85 -30.04 -4.05
CA LYS A 61 13.88 -31.49 -4.33
C LYS A 61 15.28 -32.09 -4.63
N LYS A 62 16.30 -31.25 -4.92
CA LYS A 62 17.72 -31.61 -5.08
C LYS A 62 18.63 -30.42 -4.72
N ILE A 63 19.57 -30.63 -3.79
CA ILE A 63 20.66 -29.68 -3.50
C ILE A 63 21.72 -29.82 -4.60
N ARG A 64 21.86 -28.82 -5.47
CA ARG A 64 22.95 -28.77 -6.47
C ARG A 64 24.05 -27.85 -5.93
N LYS A 65 25.27 -28.41 -5.78
CA LYS A 65 26.46 -27.63 -5.41
C LYS A 65 26.76 -26.52 -6.43
N PRO A 66 27.24 -25.34 -5.99
CA PRO A 66 27.73 -24.31 -6.89
C PRO A 66 28.90 -24.80 -7.73
N LYS A 67 29.08 -24.24 -8.94
CA LYS A 67 30.22 -24.55 -9.81
C LYS A 67 31.56 -24.11 -9.21
N PHE A 68 31.54 -23.01 -8.44
CA PHE A 68 32.70 -22.43 -7.77
C PHE A 68 32.40 -22.31 -6.27
N GLU A 69 32.71 -23.36 -5.50
CA GLU A 69 32.33 -23.48 -4.08
C GLU A 69 33.03 -22.43 -3.20
N ASP A 70 34.32 -22.17 -3.45
CA ASP A 70 35.11 -21.19 -2.69
C ASP A 70 34.59 -19.75 -2.89
N LEU A 71 34.22 -19.40 -4.13
CA LEU A 71 33.63 -18.11 -4.45
C LEU A 71 32.25 -17.94 -3.81
N ASP A 72 31.45 -19.00 -3.78
CA ASP A 72 30.12 -19.00 -3.18
C ASP A 72 30.19 -18.75 -1.66
N GLN A 73 31.12 -19.42 -0.98
CA GLN A 73 31.35 -19.24 0.47
C GLN A 73 31.96 -17.88 0.81
N ALA A 74 32.91 -17.40 0.01
CA ALA A 74 33.48 -16.05 0.18
C ALA A 74 32.42 -14.96 0.03
N MET A 75 31.54 -15.09 -0.96
CA MET A 75 30.42 -14.16 -1.17
C MET A 75 29.40 -14.20 -0.03
N LEU A 76 29.06 -15.39 0.47
CA LEU A 76 28.13 -15.53 1.60
C LEU A 76 28.70 -14.89 2.88
N THR A 77 29.95 -15.20 3.21
CA THR A 77 30.64 -14.64 4.39
C THR A 77 30.72 -13.12 4.31
N TRP A 78 31.06 -12.58 3.14
CA TRP A 78 31.09 -11.14 2.93
C TRP A 78 29.71 -10.51 3.04
N PHE A 79 28.68 -11.14 2.46
CA PHE A 79 27.30 -10.68 2.56
C PHE A 79 26.84 -10.61 4.03
N HIS A 80 27.09 -11.64 4.84
CA HIS A 80 26.80 -11.61 6.28
C HIS A 80 27.51 -10.48 7.00
N LYS A 81 28.82 -10.30 6.75
CA LYS A 81 29.60 -9.21 7.37
C LYS A 81 29.02 -7.82 7.03
N GLN A 82 28.64 -7.59 5.78
CA GLN A 82 28.02 -6.33 5.37
C GLN A 82 26.63 -6.13 5.97
N ARG A 83 25.85 -7.21 6.12
CA ARG A 83 24.54 -7.17 6.80
C ARG A 83 24.67 -6.89 8.30
N CYS A 84 25.66 -7.46 8.99
CA CYS A 84 25.97 -7.13 10.39
C CYS A 84 26.38 -5.66 10.57
N ASN A 85 26.98 -5.05 9.55
CA ASN A 85 27.34 -3.63 9.52
C ASN A 85 26.21 -2.73 8.97
N ASN A 86 25.00 -3.27 8.78
CA ASN A 86 23.82 -2.56 8.27
C ASN A 86 24.01 -1.87 6.91
N VAL A 87 24.94 -2.36 6.09
CA VAL A 87 25.15 -1.81 4.74
C VAL A 87 24.05 -2.32 3.79
N PRO A 88 23.34 -1.45 3.05
CA PRO A 88 22.44 -1.87 1.98
C PRO A 88 23.23 -2.54 0.84
N ILE A 89 22.83 -3.75 0.47
CA ILE A 89 23.51 -4.51 -0.59
C ILE A 89 22.53 -4.80 -1.71
N SER A 90 22.74 -4.17 -2.86
CA SER A 90 21.96 -4.41 -4.07
C SER A 90 22.53 -5.54 -4.93
N GLY A 91 21.73 -6.04 -5.87
CA GLY A 91 22.16 -7.05 -6.86
C GLY A 91 23.42 -6.64 -7.65
N PRO A 92 23.50 -5.41 -8.19
CA PRO A 92 24.72 -4.91 -8.85
C PRO A 92 25.95 -4.94 -7.94
N VAL A 93 25.83 -4.56 -6.67
CA VAL A 93 26.92 -4.58 -5.70
C VAL A 93 27.42 -6.01 -5.45
N LEU A 94 26.50 -6.98 -5.32
CA LEU A 94 26.86 -8.40 -5.22
C LEU A 94 27.63 -8.90 -6.44
N LYS A 95 27.23 -8.50 -7.65
CA LYS A 95 27.87 -8.93 -8.90
C LYS A 95 29.29 -8.37 -9.03
N ILE A 96 29.48 -7.08 -8.78
CA ILE A 96 30.80 -6.44 -8.79
C ILE A 96 31.73 -7.12 -7.76
N LYS A 97 31.22 -7.38 -6.55
CA LYS A 97 32.03 -8.02 -5.51
C LYS A 97 32.38 -9.46 -5.85
N ALA A 98 31.47 -10.20 -6.48
CA ALA A 98 31.74 -11.58 -6.92
C ALA A 98 32.80 -11.64 -8.02
N GLU A 99 32.82 -10.69 -8.96
CA GLU A 99 33.88 -10.61 -9.97
C GLU A 99 35.24 -10.29 -9.34
N HIS A 100 35.26 -9.40 -8.34
CA HIS A 100 36.48 -9.12 -7.56
C HIS A 100 37.00 -10.38 -6.84
N PHE A 101 36.13 -11.10 -6.13
CA PHE A 101 36.53 -12.33 -5.44
C PHE A 101 36.95 -13.44 -6.42
N ALA A 102 36.30 -13.53 -7.59
CA ALA A 102 36.72 -14.48 -8.61
C ALA A 102 38.15 -14.19 -9.11
N GLN A 103 38.51 -12.92 -9.33
CA GLN A 103 39.87 -12.53 -9.69
C GLN A 103 40.89 -12.89 -8.59
N GLN A 104 40.56 -12.62 -7.33
CA GLN A 104 41.44 -12.93 -6.19
C GLN A 104 41.62 -14.44 -5.96
N LEU A 105 40.61 -15.23 -6.31
CA LEU A 105 40.65 -16.70 -6.25
C LEU A 105 41.25 -17.34 -7.52
N GLY A 106 41.71 -16.54 -8.50
CA GLY A 106 42.29 -17.04 -9.75
C GLY A 106 41.28 -17.64 -10.74
N ILE A 107 39.99 -17.33 -10.60
CA ILE A 107 38.92 -17.84 -11.46
C ILE A 107 38.73 -16.91 -12.67
N ILE A 108 39.38 -17.25 -13.79
CA ILE A 108 39.41 -16.46 -15.03
C ILE A 108 38.11 -16.50 -15.85
N ASP A 109 37.33 -17.58 -15.76
CA ASP A 109 36.11 -17.78 -16.58
C ASP A 109 34.80 -17.41 -15.86
N PHE A 110 34.89 -16.73 -14.71
CA PHE A 110 33.71 -16.34 -13.96
C PHE A 110 33.10 -15.04 -14.51
N LYS A 111 31.79 -15.08 -14.76
CA LYS A 111 31.00 -13.88 -15.06
C LYS A 111 29.82 -13.83 -14.11
N ALA A 112 29.69 -12.71 -13.38
CA ALA A 112 28.55 -12.48 -12.52
C ALA A 112 27.32 -12.17 -13.40
N SER A 113 26.70 -13.20 -13.97
CA SER A 113 25.47 -13.06 -14.75
C SER A 113 24.24 -12.94 -13.84
N GLU A 114 23.12 -12.47 -14.38
CA GLU A 114 21.83 -12.50 -13.67
C GLU A 114 21.46 -13.93 -13.24
N GLY A 115 21.75 -14.92 -14.10
CA GLY A 115 21.53 -16.32 -13.78
C GLY A 115 22.40 -16.86 -12.65
N TRP A 116 23.60 -16.31 -12.44
CA TRP A 116 24.43 -16.63 -11.27
C TRP A 116 23.86 -15.98 -10.01
N LEU A 117 23.54 -14.68 -10.07
CA LEU A 117 22.99 -13.92 -8.94
C LEU A 117 21.69 -14.55 -8.44
N GLY A 118 20.77 -14.92 -9.34
CA GLY A 118 19.52 -15.58 -8.99
C GLY A 118 19.73 -16.92 -8.28
N LYS A 119 20.71 -17.73 -8.74
CA LYS A 119 21.05 -19.01 -8.11
C LYS A 119 21.75 -18.85 -6.76
N PHE A 120 22.61 -17.85 -6.62
CA PHE A 120 23.28 -17.51 -5.36
C PHE A 120 22.25 -17.09 -4.30
N LYS A 121 21.33 -16.20 -4.67
CA LYS A 121 20.21 -15.78 -3.80
C LYS A 121 19.33 -16.94 -3.39
N GLN A 122 18.91 -17.77 -4.36
CA GLN A 122 18.08 -18.94 -4.11
C GLN A 122 18.76 -19.98 -3.20
N ARG A 123 20.08 -20.17 -3.33
CA ARG A 123 20.82 -21.15 -2.51
C ARG A 123 20.90 -20.73 -1.05
N HIS A 124 21.06 -19.44 -0.81
CA HIS A 124 21.28 -18.87 0.53
C HIS A 124 20.05 -18.17 1.11
N ASN A 125 18.89 -18.41 0.51
CA ASN A 125 17.61 -17.81 0.89
C ASN A 125 17.66 -16.28 1.03
N ILE A 126 18.42 -15.61 0.16
CA ILE A 126 18.56 -14.15 0.14
C ILE A 126 17.43 -13.57 -0.70
N THR A 127 16.42 -13.03 -0.03
CA THR A 127 15.33 -12.28 -0.65
C THR A 127 15.62 -10.79 -0.65
N TYR A 128 14.92 -10.05 -1.52
CA TYR A 128 14.91 -8.60 -1.44
C TYR A 128 14.01 -8.21 -0.27
N GLY A 129 14.54 -7.39 0.64
CA GLY A 129 13.78 -6.78 1.72
C GLY A 129 14.03 -5.28 1.69
N LYS A 130 12.97 -4.50 1.85
CA LYS A 130 13.06 -3.05 1.99
C LYS A 130 13.71 -2.77 3.35
N ILE A 131 14.69 -1.87 3.37
CA ILE A 131 15.22 -1.36 4.64
C ILE A 131 14.16 -0.41 5.18
N SER A 132 13.42 -0.85 6.20
CA SER A 132 12.58 0.06 6.97
C SER A 132 13.50 0.94 7.81
N GLY A 133 13.56 2.23 7.48
CA GLY A 133 14.47 3.20 8.10
C GLY A 133 14.18 3.47 9.58
N GLU A 134 12.99 3.13 10.05
CA GLU A 134 12.54 3.43 11.42
C GLU A 134 12.65 2.25 12.38
N ALA A 135 12.55 1.01 11.89
CA ALA A 135 12.55 -0.19 12.73
C ALA A 135 13.84 -0.36 13.57
N LEU A 136 14.95 0.27 13.17
CA LEU A 136 16.25 0.17 13.83
C LEU A 136 16.38 1.03 15.09
N ASN A 137 15.53 2.06 15.27
CA ASN A 137 15.56 2.96 16.43
C ASN A 137 14.39 2.73 17.40
N VAL A 138 13.54 1.73 17.16
CA VAL A 138 12.40 1.47 18.03
C VAL A 138 12.86 0.77 19.30
N ASP A 139 12.85 1.48 20.43
CA ASP A 139 13.03 0.86 21.73
C ASP A 139 11.72 0.14 22.10
N LEU A 140 11.70 -1.19 21.91
CA LEU A 140 10.57 -2.03 22.29
C LEU A 140 10.20 -1.87 23.77
N ASN A 141 11.15 -1.50 24.65
CA ASN A 141 10.83 -1.24 26.05
C ASN A 141 9.99 0.03 26.21
N VAL A 142 10.25 1.07 25.42
CA VAL A 142 9.44 2.31 25.43
C VAL A 142 8.04 2.02 24.92
N THR A 143 7.93 1.30 23.80
CA THR A 143 6.64 0.86 23.23
C THR A 143 5.84 0.03 24.23
N ASN A 144 6.44 -1.01 24.80
CA ASN A 144 5.79 -1.88 25.79
C ASN A 144 5.42 -1.12 27.06
N SER A 145 6.32 -0.26 27.56
CA SER A 145 6.05 0.55 28.75
C SER A 145 4.85 1.47 28.53
N TRP A 146 4.73 2.11 27.37
CA TRP A 146 3.58 2.95 27.05
C TRP A 146 2.27 2.13 26.98
N LEU A 147 2.30 0.98 26.28
CA LEU A 147 1.16 0.07 26.17
C LEU A 147 0.71 -0.50 27.52
N ILE A 148 1.61 -0.67 28.48
CA ILE A 148 1.29 -1.21 29.82
C ILE A 148 0.87 -0.11 30.79
N ASN A 149 1.55 1.05 30.77
CA ASN A 149 1.44 2.05 31.84
C ASN A 149 0.56 3.25 31.50
N VAL A 150 0.39 3.56 30.21
CA VAL A 150 -0.31 4.75 29.70
C VAL A 150 -1.60 4.35 28.98
N TRP A 151 -1.51 3.44 28.03
CA TRP A 151 -2.63 3.06 27.17
C TRP A 151 -3.89 2.60 27.93
N PRO A 152 -3.82 1.74 28.98
CA PRO A 152 -5.03 1.27 29.66
C PRO A 152 -5.85 2.42 30.27
N LYS A 153 -5.17 3.43 30.82
CA LYS A 153 -5.80 4.61 31.43
C LYS A 153 -6.49 5.51 30.40
N LEU A 154 -6.01 5.51 29.15
CA LEU A 154 -6.64 6.24 28.06
C LEU A 154 -7.83 5.45 27.52
N ASN A 155 -7.63 4.15 27.27
CA ASN A 155 -8.64 3.25 26.72
C ASN A 155 -9.88 3.12 27.62
N GLU A 156 -9.72 3.17 28.95
CA GLU A 156 -10.87 3.15 29.89
C GLU A 156 -11.79 4.37 29.80
N LYS A 157 -11.30 5.51 29.29
CA LYS A 157 -12.09 6.76 29.22
C LYS A 157 -13.02 6.83 28.00
N TYR A 158 -12.73 6.06 26.95
CA TYR A 158 -13.36 6.21 25.65
C TYR A 158 -13.86 4.86 25.14
N THR A 159 -15.02 4.88 24.47
CA THR A 159 -15.45 3.71 23.68
C THR A 159 -14.59 3.59 22.41
N LEU A 160 -14.54 2.41 21.81
CA LEU A 160 -13.78 2.17 20.57
C LEU A 160 -14.20 3.11 19.43
N ASP A 161 -15.49 3.50 19.39
CA ASP A 161 -15.99 4.47 18.40
C ASP A 161 -15.43 5.89 18.59
N ASN A 162 -14.86 6.19 19.76
CA ASN A 162 -14.35 7.51 20.15
C ASN A 162 -12.83 7.56 20.25
N ILE A 163 -12.13 6.50 19.86
CA ILE A 163 -10.66 6.45 19.78
C ILE A 163 -10.28 6.52 18.32
N PHE A 164 -9.60 7.57 17.91
CA PHE A 164 -9.14 7.78 16.54
C PHE A 164 -7.62 7.71 16.46
N ASN A 165 -7.14 7.28 15.30
CA ASN A 165 -5.76 7.49 14.88
C ASN A 165 -5.78 8.22 13.53
N ALA A 166 -4.80 9.08 13.31
CA ALA A 166 -4.65 9.85 12.10
C ALA A 166 -3.18 9.89 11.67
N ASP A 167 -2.95 9.91 10.36
CA ASP A 167 -1.60 9.97 9.79
C ASP A 167 -1.62 10.45 8.33
N GLU A 168 -0.45 10.87 7.85
CA GLU A 168 -0.22 11.30 6.47
C GLU A 168 0.49 10.24 5.62
N THR A 169 0.10 10.16 4.35
CA THR A 169 0.84 9.38 3.36
C THR A 169 1.06 10.13 2.05
N GLY A 170 2.23 9.93 1.46
CA GLY A 170 2.58 10.47 0.16
C GLY A 170 2.06 9.56 -0.95
N ILE A 171 1.59 10.14 -2.06
CA ILE A 171 1.07 9.39 -3.20
C ILE A 171 1.58 10.03 -4.49
N PHE A 172 2.28 9.26 -5.32
CA PHE A 172 2.51 9.63 -6.72
C PHE A 172 1.23 9.42 -7.51
N TYR A 173 0.43 10.48 -7.66
CA TYR A 173 -0.96 10.35 -8.08
C TYR A 173 -1.13 10.02 -9.58
N LYS A 174 -0.10 10.30 -10.40
CA LYS A 174 -0.03 9.96 -11.83
C LYS A 174 0.83 8.72 -12.14
N MET A 175 1.29 8.01 -11.11
CA MET A 175 2.16 6.85 -11.32
C MET A 175 1.38 5.70 -11.97
N ILE A 176 1.91 5.19 -13.08
CA ILE A 176 1.42 4.01 -13.80
C ILE A 176 2.44 2.86 -13.69
N PRO A 177 2.07 1.59 -13.97
CA PRO A 177 3.02 0.49 -13.95
C PRO A 177 4.19 0.70 -14.92
N ASP A 178 5.40 0.29 -14.50
CA ASP A 178 6.65 0.50 -15.24
C ASP A 178 7.07 -0.72 -16.10
N LYS A 179 6.28 -1.80 -16.09
CA LYS A 179 6.48 -3.01 -16.90
C LYS A 179 5.35 -3.18 -17.90
N THR A 180 5.69 -3.61 -19.11
CA THR A 180 4.74 -3.88 -20.19
C THR A 180 5.10 -5.15 -20.95
N LEU A 181 4.11 -5.77 -21.60
CA LEU A 181 4.34 -6.82 -22.58
C LEU A 181 4.92 -6.24 -23.86
N LYS A 182 5.81 -6.99 -24.51
CA LYS A 182 6.48 -6.56 -25.73
C LYS A 182 6.59 -7.68 -26.73
N PHE A 183 6.67 -7.33 -28.01
CA PHE A 183 7.00 -8.32 -29.03
C PHE A 183 8.46 -8.78 -28.88
N LYS A 184 8.71 -10.05 -29.21
CA LYS A 184 10.05 -10.64 -29.11
C LYS A 184 10.99 -9.91 -30.09
N GLY A 185 12.03 -9.27 -29.56
CA GLY A 185 12.98 -8.47 -30.34
C GLY A 185 12.72 -6.96 -30.28
N GLU A 186 11.60 -6.54 -29.70
CA GLU A 186 11.26 -5.14 -29.50
C GLU A 186 12.01 -4.55 -28.30
N LYS A 187 12.51 -3.32 -28.46
CA LYS A 187 13.03 -2.52 -27.36
C LYS A 187 11.85 -1.81 -26.71
N CYS A 188 11.59 -2.10 -25.44
CA CYS A 188 10.71 -1.26 -24.63
C CYS A 188 11.40 0.07 -24.40
N VAL A 189 10.85 1.14 -24.97
CA VAL A 189 11.22 2.51 -24.62
C VAL A 189 10.09 3.04 -23.75
N GLY A 190 10.27 2.96 -22.43
CA GLY A 190 9.31 3.51 -21.48
C GLY A 190 9.38 5.04 -21.46
N GLY A 191 8.24 5.70 -21.26
CA GLY A 191 8.18 7.12 -20.95
C GLY A 191 8.72 7.43 -19.56
N LYS A 192 9.01 8.70 -19.27
CA LYS A 192 9.38 9.17 -17.93
C LYS A 192 8.18 9.00 -16.99
N LEU A 193 8.31 8.18 -15.95
CA LEU A 193 7.27 8.04 -14.92
C LEU A 193 7.00 9.41 -14.27
N SER A 194 5.73 9.81 -14.17
CA SER A 194 5.37 11.03 -13.45
C SER A 194 5.53 10.80 -11.96
N LYS A 195 6.46 11.57 -11.37
CA LYS A 195 6.74 11.61 -9.92
C LYS A 195 6.00 12.76 -9.24
N GLU A 196 4.91 13.22 -9.84
CA GLU A 196 4.07 14.24 -9.24
C GLU A 196 3.38 13.66 -8.00
N ARG A 197 3.56 14.35 -6.88
CA ARG A 197 3.14 13.88 -5.55
C ARG A 197 2.06 14.75 -4.95
N ILE A 198 1.24 14.12 -4.13
CA ILE A 198 0.32 14.75 -3.19
C ILE A 198 0.48 14.07 -1.82
N THR A 199 0.05 14.76 -0.76
CA THR A 199 -0.05 14.17 0.57
C THR A 199 -1.51 13.97 0.93
N ALA A 200 -1.86 12.80 1.43
CA ALA A 200 -3.18 12.47 1.93
C ALA A 200 -3.14 12.28 3.44
N PHE A 201 -3.98 13.01 4.18
CA PHE A 201 -4.17 12.86 5.61
C PHE A 201 -5.48 12.12 5.87
N VAL A 202 -5.37 10.98 6.56
CA VAL A 202 -6.48 10.07 6.84
C VAL A 202 -6.63 9.87 8.34
N ALA A 203 -7.87 9.64 8.77
CA ALA A 203 -8.15 9.31 10.16
C ALA A 203 -9.38 8.40 10.26
N ALA A 204 -9.32 7.41 11.14
CA ALA A 204 -10.44 6.52 11.41
C ALA A 204 -10.49 6.12 12.88
N ASN A 205 -11.67 5.72 13.37
CA ASN A 205 -11.83 5.23 14.72
C ASN A 205 -11.46 3.75 14.86
N MET A 206 -11.18 3.34 16.10
CA MET A 206 -10.68 2.02 16.44
C MET A 206 -11.67 0.89 16.13
N SER A 207 -12.98 1.17 16.14
CA SER A 207 -14.01 0.22 15.75
C SER A 207 -14.16 0.07 14.23
N GLY A 208 -13.60 0.99 13.43
CA GLY A 208 -13.75 1.03 11.97
C GLY A 208 -15.10 1.57 11.49
N THR A 209 -15.96 2.04 12.38
CA THR A 209 -17.32 2.54 12.05
C THR A 209 -17.33 3.95 11.48
N GLU A 210 -16.27 4.74 11.76
CA GLU A 210 -16.15 6.12 11.32
C GLU A 210 -14.78 6.38 10.68
N LYS A 211 -14.83 6.81 9.42
CA LYS A 211 -13.70 7.36 8.68
C LYS A 211 -13.90 8.86 8.52
N ARG A 212 -12.88 9.66 8.85
CA ARG A 212 -12.91 11.11 8.60
C ARG A 212 -12.81 11.39 7.11
N LYS A 213 -13.36 12.53 6.68
CA LYS A 213 -13.22 13.00 5.31
C LYS A 213 -11.73 13.23 5.03
N ILE A 214 -11.18 12.54 4.03
CA ILE A 214 -9.77 12.64 3.67
C ILE A 214 -9.39 14.08 3.31
N MET A 215 -8.23 14.53 3.79
CA MET A 215 -7.63 15.79 3.38
C MET A 215 -6.49 15.52 2.40
N VAL A 216 -6.48 16.25 1.28
CA VAL A 216 -5.45 16.14 0.23
C VAL A 216 -4.72 17.47 0.11
N ILE A 217 -3.39 17.41 0.14
CA ILE A 217 -2.49 18.55 0.00
C ILE A 217 -1.80 18.45 -1.35
N GLY A 218 -2.06 19.41 -2.24
CA GLY A 218 -1.38 19.55 -3.53
C GLY A 218 -0.44 20.75 -3.57
N LYS A 219 0.20 20.96 -4.73
CA LYS A 219 1.09 22.11 -4.95
C LYS A 219 0.34 23.41 -5.26
N SER A 220 -0.63 23.33 -6.17
CA SER A 220 -1.40 24.48 -6.63
C SER A 220 -2.63 24.69 -5.75
N LYS A 221 -2.89 25.94 -5.35
CA LYS A 221 -4.10 26.30 -4.59
C LYS A 221 -5.38 26.13 -5.42
N ASN A 222 -5.29 26.41 -6.71
CA ASN A 222 -6.42 26.32 -7.65
C ASN A 222 -5.94 25.60 -8.93
N PRO A 223 -5.81 24.26 -8.91
CA PRO A 223 -5.55 23.49 -10.12
C PRO A 223 -6.56 23.85 -11.21
N ARG A 224 -6.12 23.94 -12.48
CA ARG A 224 -7.00 24.34 -13.60
C ARG A 224 -8.22 23.42 -13.73
N CYS A 225 -8.05 22.13 -13.45
CA CYS A 225 -9.13 21.14 -13.46
C CYS A 225 -10.18 21.31 -12.35
N PHE A 226 -9.99 22.22 -11.38
CA PHE A 226 -10.99 22.54 -10.35
C PHE A 226 -11.91 23.70 -10.76
N LYS A 227 -11.68 24.33 -11.93
CA LYS A 227 -12.50 25.42 -12.42
C LYS A 227 -13.97 24.99 -12.53
N ASN A 228 -14.88 25.80 -11.98
CA ASN A 228 -16.33 25.57 -11.96
C ASN A 228 -16.82 24.32 -11.19
N ILE A 229 -15.96 23.66 -10.40
CA ILE A 229 -16.37 22.55 -9.54
C ILE A 229 -17.11 23.08 -8.31
N LYS A 230 -18.34 22.59 -8.09
CA LYS A 230 -19.20 23.06 -6.97
C LYS A 230 -18.77 22.51 -5.61
N ARG A 231 -18.29 21.27 -5.56
CA ARG A 231 -17.91 20.59 -4.33
C ARG A 231 -16.88 19.51 -4.63
N LEU A 232 -15.83 19.44 -3.82
CA LEU A 232 -14.85 18.36 -3.85
C LEU A 232 -15.23 17.25 -2.86
N PRO A 233 -14.96 15.98 -3.21
CA PRO A 233 -15.23 14.84 -2.34
C PRO A 233 -14.24 14.75 -1.17
N VAL A 234 -13.15 15.52 -1.22
CA VAL A 234 -12.10 15.62 -0.18
C VAL A 234 -12.06 17.02 0.44
N THR A 235 -11.32 17.20 1.53
CA THR A 235 -10.84 18.54 1.94
C THR A 235 -9.56 18.82 1.16
N TYR A 236 -9.51 19.88 0.35
CA TYR A 236 -8.29 20.20 -0.42
C TYR A 236 -7.54 21.38 0.20
N LYS A 237 -6.24 21.22 0.36
CA LYS A 237 -5.29 22.26 0.80
C LYS A 237 -4.11 22.30 -0.18
N ALA A 238 -3.32 23.37 -0.13
CA ALA A 238 -2.16 23.48 -0.99
C ALA A 238 -1.02 24.29 -0.38
N ASN A 239 0.21 23.88 -0.71
CA ASN A 239 1.45 24.63 -0.49
C ASN A 239 2.50 24.19 -1.51
N LYS A 240 3.59 24.95 -1.69
CA LYS A 240 4.60 24.68 -2.74
C LYS A 240 5.22 23.27 -2.67
N SER A 241 5.30 22.67 -1.47
CA SER A 241 5.91 21.36 -1.25
C SER A 241 4.94 20.18 -1.35
N ALA A 242 3.62 20.44 -1.31
CA ALA A 242 2.56 19.47 -1.09
C ALA A 242 2.72 18.65 0.21
N TRP A 243 3.29 19.25 1.25
CA TRP A 243 3.57 18.60 2.54
C TRP A 243 2.59 19.01 3.64
N MET A 244 2.41 18.16 4.65
CA MET A 244 1.76 18.55 5.89
C MET A 244 2.63 19.56 6.65
N THR A 245 1.96 20.54 7.26
CA THR A 245 2.60 21.58 8.07
C THR A 245 1.79 21.76 9.35
N SER A 246 2.44 22.25 10.42
CA SER A 246 1.79 22.51 11.71
C SER A 246 0.55 23.38 11.61
N ILE A 247 0.55 24.36 10.70
CA ILE A 247 -0.60 25.24 10.44
C ILE A 247 -1.77 24.46 9.81
N LEU A 248 -1.50 23.68 8.76
CA LEU A 248 -2.54 22.90 8.07
C LEU A 248 -3.13 21.82 8.98
N PHE A 249 -2.28 21.16 9.79
CA PHE A 249 -2.71 20.19 10.77
C PHE A 249 -3.60 20.84 11.84
N GLU A 250 -3.15 21.95 12.45
CA GLU A 250 -3.92 22.69 13.44
C GLU A 250 -5.29 23.13 12.91
N GLU A 251 -5.34 23.68 11.69
CA GLU A 251 -6.60 24.07 11.05
C GLU A 251 -7.57 22.90 10.92
N GLU A 252 -7.11 21.73 10.48
CA GLU A 252 -7.97 20.56 10.28
C GLU A 252 -8.42 19.96 11.63
N ILE A 253 -7.54 19.88 12.63
CA ILE A 253 -7.91 19.38 13.96
C ILE A 253 -8.89 20.32 14.67
N ARG A 254 -8.69 21.64 14.61
CA ARG A 254 -9.63 22.60 15.21
C ARG A 254 -11.00 22.59 14.53
N LYS A 255 -11.03 22.44 13.21
CA LYS A 255 -12.28 22.26 12.46
C LYS A 255 -12.99 20.98 12.90
N TRP A 256 -12.26 19.86 13.03
CA TRP A 256 -12.82 18.62 13.55
C TRP A 256 -13.35 18.77 14.98
N ASP A 257 -12.60 19.43 15.86
CA ASP A 257 -13.00 19.69 17.24
C ASP A 257 -14.35 20.42 17.32
N ALA A 258 -14.56 21.42 16.47
CA ALA A 258 -15.82 22.16 16.38
C ALA A 258 -16.99 21.31 15.85
N GLU A 259 -16.73 20.36 14.94
CA GLU A 259 -17.75 19.47 14.36
C GLU A 259 -18.32 18.46 15.37
N LEU A 260 -17.54 18.11 16.41
CA LEU A 260 -17.92 17.08 17.39
C LEU A 260 -19.07 17.49 18.33
N LYS A 261 -19.37 18.80 18.46
CA LYS A 261 -20.54 19.33 19.18
C LYS A 261 -20.78 18.68 20.56
N GLY A 262 -19.72 18.49 21.34
CA GLY A 262 -19.77 17.92 22.69
C GLY A 262 -19.41 16.43 22.80
N ARG A 263 -19.29 15.71 21.68
CA ARG A 263 -18.75 14.34 21.66
C ARG A 263 -17.26 14.38 21.98
N LYS A 264 -16.85 13.70 23.06
CA LYS A 264 -15.44 13.59 23.44
C LYS A 264 -14.77 12.45 22.69
N VAL A 265 -13.61 12.72 22.10
CA VAL A 265 -12.81 11.71 21.39
C VAL A 265 -11.34 11.80 21.78
N LEU A 266 -10.67 10.65 21.75
CA LEU A 266 -9.22 10.53 21.85
C LEU A 266 -8.64 10.50 20.44
N LEU A 267 -7.67 11.36 20.14
CA LEU A 267 -6.93 11.35 18.87
C LEU A 267 -5.47 10.98 19.15
N LEU A 268 -5.06 9.82 18.63
CA LEU A 268 -3.69 9.32 18.69
C LEU A 268 -2.94 9.71 17.41
N VAL A 269 -1.79 10.38 17.55
CA VAL A 269 -0.95 10.82 16.43
C VAL A 269 0.53 10.59 16.72
N ASP A 270 1.34 10.45 15.67
CA ASP A 270 2.79 10.33 15.83
C ASP A 270 3.43 11.64 16.35
N ASN A 271 4.61 11.50 16.94
CA ASN A 271 5.36 12.64 17.45
C ASN A 271 6.20 13.27 16.33
N CYS A 272 5.51 13.93 15.41
CA CYS A 272 6.08 14.63 14.26
C CYS A 272 6.11 16.15 14.51
N PRO A 273 7.14 16.90 14.06
CA PRO A 273 7.16 18.37 14.15
C PRO A 273 5.96 19.06 13.48
N ALA A 274 5.36 18.42 12.48
CA ALA A 274 4.14 18.90 11.83
C ALA A 274 2.89 18.79 12.72
N HIS A 275 2.98 18.10 13.86
CA HIS A 275 1.88 17.90 14.82
C HIS A 275 2.17 18.70 16.09
N PRO A 276 1.89 20.02 16.11
CA PRO A 276 2.14 20.85 17.27
C PRO A 276 1.22 20.44 18.43
N ASN A 277 1.67 20.65 19.67
CA ASN A 277 0.77 20.56 20.82
C ASN A 277 -0.33 21.62 20.69
N LEU A 278 -1.58 21.19 20.61
CA LEU A 278 -2.74 22.08 20.47
C LEU A 278 -3.39 22.32 21.83
N SER A 279 -3.43 23.58 22.27
CA SER A 279 -4.17 23.98 23.46
C SER A 279 -5.62 24.38 23.13
N ASN A 280 -6.48 24.30 24.15
CA ASN A 280 -7.88 24.76 24.12
C ASN A 280 -8.78 24.00 23.12
N LEU A 281 -8.50 22.73 22.86
CA LEU A 281 -9.46 21.84 22.20
C LEU A 281 -10.59 21.50 23.17
N MET A 282 -11.83 21.60 22.71
CA MET A 282 -13.01 21.43 23.56
C MET A 282 -13.47 19.98 23.59
N ASN A 283 -13.25 19.20 22.54
CA ASN A 283 -13.82 17.88 22.33
C ASN A 283 -12.77 16.79 22.04
N ILE A 284 -11.60 17.16 21.53
CA ILE A 284 -10.51 16.23 21.21
C ILE A 284 -9.45 16.25 22.34
N GLU A 285 -9.23 15.10 22.97
CA GLU A 285 -8.01 14.83 23.75
C GLU A 285 -6.95 14.29 22.78
N MET A 286 -5.96 15.10 22.41
CA MET A 286 -4.90 14.70 21.48
C MET A 286 -3.70 14.15 22.26
N ILE A 287 -3.29 12.92 21.94
CA ILE A 287 -2.18 12.23 22.59
C ILE A 287 -1.16 11.79 21.54
N PHE A 288 0.10 12.11 21.80
CA PHE A 288 1.23 11.67 21.00
C PHE A 288 1.66 10.26 21.41
N PHE A 289 1.94 9.42 20.42
CA PHE A 289 2.72 8.21 20.69
C PHE A 289 4.15 8.57 21.10
N PRO A 290 4.86 7.65 21.80
CA PRO A 290 6.27 7.85 22.09
C PRO A 290 7.09 8.11 20.82
N ALA A 291 8.20 8.84 20.96
CA ALA A 291 9.08 9.10 19.83
C ALA A 291 9.67 7.79 19.27
N ASN A 292 9.87 7.75 17.94
CA ASN A 292 10.43 6.60 17.21
C ASN A 292 9.65 5.29 17.38
N THR A 293 8.33 5.33 17.59
CA THR A 293 7.49 4.13 17.64
C THR A 293 6.52 4.02 16.48
N THR A 294 6.60 4.92 15.48
CA THR A 294 5.64 5.06 14.37
C THR A 294 5.36 3.71 13.68
N SER A 295 6.42 3.05 13.21
CA SER A 295 6.37 1.71 12.60
C SER A 295 5.68 0.59 13.41
N ILE A 296 5.49 0.74 14.73
CA ILE A 296 4.83 -0.28 15.57
C ILE A 296 3.48 0.21 16.10
N LEU A 297 3.41 1.44 16.61
CA LEU A 297 2.26 1.93 17.35
C LEU A 297 1.25 2.72 16.53
N GLN A 298 1.52 3.04 15.26
CA GLN A 298 0.56 3.78 14.40
C GLN A 298 -0.36 2.84 13.64
N PRO A 299 -1.66 2.74 13.99
CA PRO A 299 -2.62 1.98 13.20
C PRO A 299 -2.67 2.35 11.72
N MET A 300 -2.67 3.64 11.37
CA MET A 300 -2.80 4.07 9.97
C MET A 300 -1.68 3.49 9.09
N ASP A 301 -0.46 3.41 9.63
CA ASP A 301 0.73 2.85 8.95
C ASP A 301 0.78 1.31 8.93
N GLN A 302 -0.10 0.60 9.65
CA GLN A 302 -0.09 -0.87 9.64
C GLN A 302 -0.69 -1.44 8.35
N SER A 303 -2.02 -1.36 8.17
CA SER A 303 -2.72 -1.88 6.99
C SER A 303 -3.65 -0.88 6.32
N VAL A 304 -4.06 0.19 7.01
CA VAL A 304 -5.01 1.18 6.48
C VAL A 304 -4.44 1.95 5.28
N ILE A 305 -3.28 2.60 5.43
CA ILE A 305 -2.64 3.37 4.35
C ILE A 305 -2.26 2.46 3.18
N LYS A 306 -1.77 1.26 3.47
CA LYS A 306 -1.44 0.25 2.47
C LYS A 306 -2.68 -0.14 1.65
N SER A 307 -3.81 -0.39 2.30
CA SER A 307 -5.09 -0.69 1.64
C SER A 307 -5.57 0.48 0.78
N LEU A 308 -5.55 1.70 1.32
CA LEU A 308 -5.88 2.92 0.58
C LEU A 308 -5.06 3.06 -0.70
N LYS A 309 -3.72 2.88 -0.62
CA LYS A 309 -2.84 2.92 -1.80
C LYS A 309 -3.20 1.81 -2.78
N GLY A 310 -3.47 0.59 -2.31
CA GLY A 310 -3.92 -0.53 -3.15
C GLY A 310 -5.17 -0.17 -3.96
N HIS A 311 -6.21 0.30 -3.29
CA HIS A 311 -7.47 0.74 -3.92
C HIS A 311 -7.26 1.92 -4.87
N TYR A 312 -6.40 2.88 -4.52
CA TYR A 312 -6.06 4.00 -5.41
C TYR A 312 -5.37 3.51 -6.70
N ARG A 313 -4.40 2.60 -6.58
CA ARG A 313 -3.68 2.02 -7.73
C ARG A 313 -4.61 1.19 -8.62
N LYS A 314 -5.55 0.45 -8.03
CA LYS A 314 -6.61 -0.26 -8.76
C LYS A 314 -7.41 0.69 -9.65
N LYS A 315 -7.79 1.87 -9.14
CA LYS A 315 -8.53 2.88 -9.92
C LYS A 315 -7.75 3.44 -11.09
N ILE A 316 -6.45 3.69 -10.91
CA ILE A 316 -5.56 4.08 -12.02
C ILE A 316 -5.56 3.02 -13.12
N LEU A 317 -5.44 1.74 -12.75
CA LEU A 317 -5.43 0.65 -13.73
C LEU A 317 -6.75 0.54 -14.48
N MET A 318 -7.88 0.68 -13.79
CA MET A 318 -9.19 0.68 -14.42
C MET A 318 -9.34 1.82 -15.42
N GLU A 319 -8.95 3.05 -15.04
CA GLU A 319 -8.99 4.20 -15.95
C GLU A 319 -8.15 3.97 -17.21
N ILE A 320 -6.96 3.38 -17.08
CA ILE A 320 -6.11 3.02 -18.22
C ILE A 320 -6.79 1.98 -19.12
N ILE A 321 -7.45 0.98 -18.54
CA ILE A 321 -8.14 -0.06 -19.31
C ILE A 321 -9.36 0.53 -20.03
N GLU A 322 -10.19 1.31 -19.35
CA GLU A 322 -11.43 1.89 -19.88
C GLU A 322 -11.16 2.95 -20.96
N SER A 323 -9.99 3.59 -20.92
CA SER A 323 -9.55 4.60 -21.90
C SER A 323 -8.70 4.03 -23.05
N ASP A 324 -8.59 2.71 -23.17
CA ASP A 324 -7.72 2.02 -24.14
C ASP A 324 -6.26 2.53 -24.11
N GLY A 325 -5.74 2.82 -22.91
CA GLY A 325 -4.37 3.28 -22.68
C GLY A 325 -4.16 4.79 -22.80
N ASN A 326 -5.21 5.57 -23.08
CA ASN A 326 -5.12 7.03 -23.26
C ASN A 326 -5.40 7.83 -21.97
N ALA A 327 -5.41 7.17 -20.80
CA ALA A 327 -5.69 7.81 -19.53
C ALA A 327 -4.73 8.97 -19.23
N SER A 328 -5.29 10.15 -18.99
CA SER A 328 -4.59 11.34 -18.50
C SER A 328 -5.16 11.71 -17.13
N ILE A 329 -4.46 11.31 -16.06
CA ILE A 329 -4.93 11.55 -14.69
C ILE A 329 -4.57 12.97 -14.27
N ASN A 330 -5.58 13.81 -14.08
CA ASN A 330 -5.40 15.15 -13.52
C ASN A 330 -5.67 15.17 -11.99
N MET A 331 -5.56 16.34 -11.36
CA MET A 331 -5.77 16.47 -9.91
C MET A 331 -7.23 16.21 -9.48
N LEU A 332 -8.22 16.48 -10.34
CA LEU A 332 -9.62 16.18 -10.07
C LEU A 332 -9.88 14.68 -10.05
N ASP A 333 -9.28 13.94 -10.99
CA ASP A 333 -9.35 12.48 -11.01
C ASP A 333 -8.69 11.90 -9.76
N ALA A 334 -7.51 12.42 -9.40
CA ALA A 334 -6.78 12.00 -8.21
C ALA A 334 -7.60 12.14 -6.92
N VAL A 335 -8.23 13.30 -6.68
CA VAL A 335 -9.05 13.49 -5.47
C VAL A 335 -10.32 12.66 -5.48
N ASN A 336 -10.91 12.41 -6.65
CA ASN A 336 -12.06 11.51 -6.79
C ASN A 336 -11.67 10.05 -6.51
N PHE A 337 -10.55 9.59 -7.08
CA PHE A 337 -10.02 8.25 -6.86
C PHE A 337 -9.64 8.04 -5.40
N LEU A 338 -8.99 9.01 -4.76
CA LEU A 338 -8.66 8.92 -3.33
C LEU A 338 -9.90 8.86 -2.45
N SER A 339 -10.93 9.65 -2.72
CA SER A 339 -12.18 9.58 -1.94
C SER A 339 -12.82 8.21 -2.05
N LYS A 340 -12.94 7.67 -3.28
CA LYS A 340 -13.53 6.35 -3.51
C LYS A 340 -12.66 5.23 -2.91
N ALA A 341 -11.34 5.33 -3.03
CA ALA A 341 -10.41 4.36 -2.47
C ALA A 341 -10.48 4.37 -0.93
N TRP A 342 -10.66 5.55 -0.34
CA TRP A 342 -10.85 5.69 1.09
C TRP A 342 -12.19 5.11 1.56
N GLU A 343 -13.25 5.24 0.77
CA GLU A 343 -14.54 4.59 1.03
C GLU A 343 -14.43 3.05 1.00
N GLU A 344 -13.58 2.51 0.13
CA GLU A 344 -13.34 1.05 -0.02
C GLU A 344 -12.53 0.42 1.11
N VAL A 345 -11.69 1.16 1.85
CA VAL A 345 -10.97 0.61 3.01
C VAL A 345 -11.97 0.10 4.06
N THR A 346 -11.95 -1.21 4.34
CA THR A 346 -12.97 -1.82 5.21
C THR A 346 -12.79 -1.49 6.68
N ALA A 347 -13.88 -1.64 7.45
CA ALA A 347 -13.83 -1.56 8.91
C ALA A 347 -12.92 -2.65 9.51
N GLU A 348 -12.86 -3.82 8.87
CA GLU A 348 -12.01 -4.93 9.30
C GLU A 348 -10.52 -4.60 9.17
N THR A 349 -10.10 -4.02 8.03
CA THR A 349 -8.73 -3.53 7.84
C THR A 349 -8.33 -2.53 8.92
N ILE A 350 -9.24 -1.64 9.32
CA ILE A 350 -9.02 -0.68 10.40
C ILE A 350 -8.88 -1.39 11.75
N ARG A 351 -9.84 -2.25 12.12
CA ARG A 351 -9.78 -3.01 13.39
C ARG A 351 -8.52 -3.85 13.50
N HIS A 352 -8.13 -4.51 12.42
CA HIS A 352 -6.89 -5.27 12.31
C HIS A 352 -5.66 -4.38 12.55
N SER A 353 -5.60 -3.21 11.92
CA SER A 353 -4.51 -2.23 12.13
C SER A 353 -4.36 -1.82 13.60
N PHE A 354 -5.47 -1.49 14.28
CA PHE A 354 -5.43 -1.16 15.71
C PHE A 354 -5.02 -2.36 16.59
N ARG A 355 -5.43 -3.58 16.23
CA ARG A 355 -5.00 -4.82 16.91
C ARG A 355 -3.50 -5.05 16.73
N HIS A 356 -3.00 -4.89 15.50
CA HIS A 356 -1.59 -5.08 15.15
C HIS A 356 -0.69 -4.06 15.86
N ALA A 357 -1.17 -2.83 16.06
CA ALA A 357 -0.51 -1.81 16.86
C ALA A 357 -0.52 -2.09 18.39
N GLY A 358 -1.10 -3.21 18.83
CA GLY A 358 -1.16 -3.61 20.24
C GLY A 358 -2.25 -2.92 21.07
N LEU A 359 -3.05 -2.02 20.47
CA LEU A 359 -4.03 -1.19 21.18
C LEU A 359 -5.26 -1.98 21.65
N ARG A 360 -5.53 -3.16 21.09
CA ARG A 360 -6.65 -4.03 21.51
C ARG A 360 -6.22 -5.18 22.43
N SER A 361 -4.94 -5.56 22.45
CA SER A 361 -4.48 -6.86 22.97
C SER A 361 -4.40 -7.00 24.50
N PHE A 362 -4.68 -5.95 25.28
CA PHE A 362 -4.52 -5.98 26.74
C PHE A 362 -5.83 -6.06 27.53
N ALA A 363 -6.99 -6.14 26.87
CA ALA A 363 -8.28 -6.14 27.56
C ALA A 363 -8.87 -7.55 27.80
N ASN A 364 -8.66 -8.55 26.93
CA ASN A 364 -9.15 -9.92 27.13
C ASN A 364 -8.36 -10.92 26.27
N ALA A 365 -7.59 -11.81 26.90
CA ALA A 365 -6.77 -12.83 26.24
C ALA A 365 -7.56 -14.05 25.72
N GLU A 366 -8.89 -13.94 25.56
CA GLU A 366 -9.78 -15.05 25.17
C GLU A 366 -10.63 -14.76 23.91
N GLU A 367 -10.49 -13.60 23.25
CA GLU A 367 -11.06 -13.45 21.90
C GLU A 367 -10.19 -14.25 20.92
N GLU A 368 -10.78 -15.34 20.41
CA GLU A 368 -10.23 -16.22 19.39
C GLU A 368 -9.44 -15.43 18.34
N ILE A 369 -8.29 -15.97 17.95
CA ILE A 369 -7.60 -15.54 16.73
C ILE A 369 -8.51 -15.98 15.59
N GLU A 370 -9.59 -15.23 15.32
CA GLU A 370 -10.27 -15.29 14.04
C GLU A 370 -9.19 -15.13 12.98
N GLN A 371 -9.12 -16.11 12.08
CA GLN A 371 -8.23 -16.01 10.93
C GLN A 371 -8.59 -14.71 10.22
N PHE A 372 -7.66 -13.76 10.21
CA PHE A 372 -7.82 -12.51 9.48
C PHE A 372 -7.93 -12.86 7.99
N GLU A 373 -9.16 -12.95 7.50
CA GLU A 373 -9.46 -12.89 6.08
C GLU A 373 -9.47 -11.41 5.72
N ASN A 374 -8.43 -10.98 5.01
CA ASN A 374 -8.37 -9.62 4.50
C ASN A 374 -9.48 -9.45 3.45
N GLU A 375 -10.60 -8.84 3.82
CA GLU A 375 -11.71 -8.58 2.89
C GLU A 375 -11.34 -7.53 1.82
N ASP A 376 -10.25 -6.78 2.02
CA ASP A 376 -9.65 -5.96 0.96
C ASP A 376 -8.90 -6.88 -0.01
N ASP A 377 -9.51 -7.18 -1.16
CA ASP A 377 -8.84 -7.80 -2.29
C ASP A 377 -7.54 -7.04 -2.58
N THR A 378 -6.40 -7.67 -2.32
CA THR A 378 -5.11 -7.14 -2.76
C THR A 378 -5.15 -6.93 -4.26
N LEU A 379 -4.33 -6.00 -4.77
CA LEU A 379 -4.25 -5.77 -6.20
C LEU A 379 -3.92 -7.05 -6.99
N SER A 380 -3.17 -7.98 -6.37
CA SER A 380 -2.93 -9.33 -6.89
C SER A 380 -4.18 -10.21 -6.94
N GLU A 381 -4.98 -10.26 -5.87
CA GLU A 381 -6.20 -11.07 -5.80
C GLU A 381 -7.24 -10.59 -6.81
N TRP A 382 -7.41 -9.27 -6.90
CA TRP A 382 -8.29 -8.65 -7.89
C TRP A 382 -7.88 -9.01 -9.33
N ILE A 383 -6.58 -8.96 -9.67
CA ILE A 383 -6.11 -9.29 -11.03
C ILE A 383 -6.26 -10.79 -11.35
N THR A 384 -6.12 -11.68 -10.36
CA THR A 384 -6.33 -13.12 -10.55
C THR A 384 -7.76 -13.48 -10.94
N GLN A 385 -8.76 -12.67 -10.57
CA GLN A 385 -10.17 -12.89 -10.95
C GLN A 385 -10.40 -12.82 -12.48
N PHE A 386 -9.55 -12.09 -13.21
CA PHE A 386 -9.68 -11.95 -14.67
C PHE A 386 -9.04 -13.10 -15.47
N ASN A 387 -8.56 -14.17 -14.80
CA ASN A 387 -7.98 -15.35 -15.44
C ASN A 387 -6.87 -15.00 -16.46
N THR A 388 -6.11 -13.94 -16.19
CA THR A 388 -5.08 -13.42 -17.11
C THR A 388 -3.76 -14.20 -16.93
N PRO A 389 -3.19 -14.80 -17.98
CA PRO A 389 -1.93 -15.52 -17.86
C PRO A 389 -0.76 -14.55 -17.61
N HIS A 390 -0.17 -14.60 -16.41
CA HIS A 390 1.22 -14.22 -16.07
C HIS A 390 1.80 -12.95 -16.74
N THR A 391 1.09 -11.82 -16.71
CA THR A 391 1.63 -10.52 -17.17
C THR A 391 2.46 -9.81 -16.10
N PHE A 392 1.94 -9.76 -14.87
CA PHE A 392 2.62 -9.22 -13.69
C PHE A 392 2.69 -10.31 -12.63
N THR A 393 3.85 -10.44 -11.98
CA THR A 393 3.96 -11.30 -10.78
C THR A 393 3.27 -10.62 -9.60
N PRO A 394 2.81 -11.36 -8.57
CA PRO A 394 2.32 -10.76 -7.33
C PRO A 394 3.33 -9.78 -6.70
N GLU A 395 4.63 -10.05 -6.84
CA GLU A 395 5.71 -9.17 -6.40
C GLU A 395 5.73 -7.83 -7.18
N ASP A 396 5.44 -7.84 -8.48
CA ASP A 396 5.39 -6.62 -9.29
C ASP A 396 4.23 -5.70 -8.89
N LEU A 397 3.07 -6.29 -8.62
CA LEU A 397 1.89 -5.56 -8.17
C LEU A 397 2.10 -4.99 -6.77
N GLN A 398 2.74 -5.77 -5.89
CA GLN A 398 3.09 -5.31 -4.56
C GLN A 398 4.08 -4.13 -4.61
N ASN A 399 5.11 -4.23 -5.45
CA ASN A 399 6.07 -3.14 -5.67
C ASN A 399 5.40 -1.87 -6.20
N TYR A 400 4.38 -2.01 -7.05
CA TYR A 400 3.63 -0.87 -7.57
C TYR A 400 2.77 -0.18 -6.49
N VAL A 401 2.15 -0.95 -5.59
CA VAL A 401 1.42 -0.39 -4.44
C VAL A 401 2.38 0.31 -3.46
N GLU A 402 3.57 -0.25 -3.25
CA GLU A 402 4.55 0.25 -2.28
C GLU A 402 5.55 1.29 -2.82
N ILE A 403 5.34 1.76 -4.05
CA ILE A 403 6.26 2.69 -4.73
C ILE A 403 6.43 4.01 -3.95
N ASP A 404 5.44 4.38 -3.14
CA ASP A 404 5.36 5.64 -2.42
C ASP A 404 5.76 5.59 -0.95
N GLU A 405 6.06 4.42 -0.38
CA GLU A 405 6.27 4.27 1.08
C GLU A 405 7.38 5.16 1.65
N ASN A 406 8.36 5.55 0.83
CA ASN A 406 9.47 6.40 1.27
C ASN A 406 9.23 7.90 0.96
N LEU A 407 8.01 8.28 0.58
CA LEU A 407 7.69 9.68 0.35
C LEU A 407 7.64 10.43 1.67
N VAL A 408 8.54 11.41 1.79
CA VAL A 408 8.48 12.40 2.87
C VAL A 408 7.18 13.21 2.70
N THR A 409 6.35 13.21 3.73
CA THR A 409 5.03 13.88 3.80
C THR A 409 5.04 15.14 4.66
N THR A 410 6.00 15.24 5.58
CA THR A 410 6.16 16.31 6.56
C THR A 410 7.56 16.92 6.41
N ILE A 411 7.84 18.01 7.11
CA ILE A 411 9.14 18.67 7.01
C ILE A 411 9.88 18.68 8.35
N SER A 412 11.17 18.37 8.31
CA SER A 412 12.17 19.00 9.18
C SER A 412 12.82 20.10 8.34
N LEU A 413 12.18 21.27 8.24
CA LEU A 413 12.74 22.38 7.45
C LEU A 413 14.02 22.86 8.14
N THR A 414 15.05 23.12 7.36
CA THR A 414 16.16 23.95 7.85
C THR A 414 15.69 25.41 7.92
N ASP A 415 16.26 26.21 8.84
CA ASP A 415 15.88 27.63 9.03
C ASP A 415 15.92 28.44 7.72
N GLU A 416 16.80 28.04 6.79
CA GLU A 416 16.97 28.64 5.46
C GLU A 416 15.79 28.36 4.51
N GLU A 417 15.14 27.20 4.63
CA GLU A 417 13.95 26.83 3.85
C GLU A 417 12.66 27.43 4.44
N ILE A 418 12.59 27.62 5.77
CA ILE A 418 11.53 28.38 6.44
C ILE A 418 11.57 29.84 5.96
N LEU A 419 12.77 30.44 5.94
CA LEU A 419 12.97 31.82 5.49
C LEU A 419 12.60 31.99 4.01
N ASN A 420 12.98 31.05 3.13
CA ASN A 420 12.58 31.07 1.71
C ASN A 420 11.07 30.89 1.48
N ALA A 421 10.38 30.09 2.31
CA ALA A 421 8.94 29.91 2.23
C ALA A 421 8.16 31.18 2.60
N VAL A 422 8.71 32.00 3.51
CA VAL A 422 8.12 33.27 3.95
C VAL A 422 8.54 34.44 3.05
N THR A 423 9.79 34.51 2.59
CA THR A 423 10.30 35.65 1.79
C THR A 423 9.94 35.57 0.31
N LYS A 424 9.78 34.38 -0.28
CA LYS A 424 9.31 34.22 -1.68
C LYS A 424 7.78 34.09 -1.80
N GLY A 425 7.04 34.49 -0.77
CA GLY A 425 5.58 34.52 -0.76
C GLY A 425 4.99 35.60 -1.66
N GLU A 426 5.76 36.64 -2.00
CA GLU A 426 5.21 37.83 -2.68
C GLU A 426 5.83 38.16 -4.06
N GLU A 427 7.02 37.68 -4.43
CA GLU A 427 7.69 38.17 -5.66
C GLU A 427 7.96 37.16 -6.81
N GLU A 428 7.47 35.93 -6.76
CA GLU A 428 7.45 35.06 -7.96
C GLU A 428 6.05 34.47 -8.20
N GLN A 429 5.09 35.34 -8.53
CA GLN A 429 3.88 34.98 -9.28
C GLN A 429 4.18 34.94 -10.79
N LYS A 430 5.21 34.19 -11.19
CA LYS A 430 5.34 33.76 -12.58
C LYS A 430 4.93 32.31 -12.64
N GLU A 431 3.70 32.12 -13.10
CA GLU A 431 3.28 31.02 -13.96
C GLU A 431 4.34 29.92 -14.13
N ASP A 432 4.29 28.88 -13.28
CA ASP A 432 4.74 27.55 -13.69
C ASP A 432 3.74 27.04 -14.75
N GLU A 433 3.83 27.62 -15.94
CA GLU A 433 3.22 27.15 -17.18
C GLU A 433 4.02 25.97 -17.75
N GLU A 434 4.07 24.86 -17.03
CA GLU A 434 4.41 23.56 -17.64
C GLU A 434 3.52 22.44 -17.05
N GLU A 435 2.21 22.68 -17.00
CA GLU A 435 1.26 21.58 -17.22
C GLU A 435 0.91 21.58 -18.71
N ALA A 436 0.98 20.40 -19.34
CA ALA A 436 0.61 20.21 -20.74
C ALA A 436 -0.68 20.94 -21.11
N GLN A 437 -0.78 21.41 -22.36
CA GLN A 437 -1.97 22.07 -22.89
C GLN A 437 -3.24 21.30 -22.51
N PRO A 438 -4.31 22.00 -22.10
CA PRO A 438 -5.44 21.39 -21.42
C PRO A 438 -6.11 20.34 -22.30
N ASP A 439 -6.42 19.18 -21.73
CA ASP A 439 -7.71 18.59 -22.05
C ASP A 439 -8.76 19.57 -21.52
N GLU A 440 -9.43 20.28 -22.42
CA GLU A 440 -10.53 21.17 -22.09
C GLU A 440 -11.54 20.34 -21.26
N VAL A 441 -11.77 20.70 -19.99
CA VAL A 441 -12.73 19.96 -19.16
C VAL A 441 -14.11 20.16 -19.76
N VAL A 442 -14.56 19.21 -20.57
CA VAL A 442 -15.86 19.24 -21.24
C VAL A 442 -16.94 19.04 -20.19
N ILE A 443 -17.54 20.14 -19.74
CA ILE A 443 -18.68 20.10 -18.83
C ILE A 443 -19.89 19.58 -19.63
N PRO A 444 -20.51 18.45 -19.26
CA PRO A 444 -21.68 17.96 -19.96
C PRO A 444 -22.83 18.95 -19.92
N SER A 445 -23.52 19.12 -21.05
CA SER A 445 -24.76 19.89 -21.10
C SER A 445 -25.87 19.21 -20.28
N ILE A 446 -26.85 20.00 -19.84
CA ILE A 446 -28.02 19.47 -19.12
C ILE A 446 -28.83 18.47 -19.96
N GLN A 447 -28.75 18.56 -21.30
CA GLN A 447 -29.36 17.61 -22.23
C GLN A 447 -28.61 16.27 -22.20
N GLN A 448 -27.28 16.28 -22.32
CA GLN A 448 -26.46 15.07 -22.22
C GLN A 448 -26.66 14.35 -20.87
N ALA A 449 -26.74 15.10 -19.77
CA ALA A 449 -27.02 14.53 -18.45
C ALA A 449 -28.40 13.85 -18.39
N LEU A 450 -29.42 14.44 -19.01
CA LEU A 450 -30.76 13.86 -19.06
C LEU A 450 -30.81 12.58 -19.91
N ASP A 451 -30.12 12.58 -21.05
CA ASP A 451 -30.09 11.42 -21.95
C ASP A 451 -29.28 10.27 -21.34
N ALA A 452 -28.18 10.57 -20.65
CA ALA A 452 -27.43 9.58 -19.87
C ALA A 452 -28.28 8.99 -18.74
N ALA A 453 -29.05 9.81 -18.01
CA ALA A 453 -29.93 9.32 -16.94
C ALA A 453 -31.00 8.34 -17.47
N LYS A 454 -31.62 8.64 -18.62
CA LYS A 454 -32.57 7.73 -19.28
C LYS A 454 -31.91 6.44 -19.76
N LEU A 455 -30.71 6.55 -20.32
CA LEU A 455 -29.96 5.39 -20.79
C LEU A 455 -29.64 4.45 -19.62
N LEU A 456 -29.15 5.00 -18.50
CA LEU A 456 -28.84 4.25 -17.29
C LEU A 456 -30.10 3.61 -16.67
N GLU A 457 -31.19 4.35 -16.56
CA GLU A 457 -32.46 3.80 -16.05
C GLU A 457 -32.96 2.64 -16.92
N LYS A 458 -32.85 2.76 -18.26
CA LYS A 458 -33.15 1.67 -19.17
C LYS A 458 -32.20 0.50 -18.98
N TYR A 459 -30.89 0.74 -18.84
CA TYR A 459 -29.92 -0.32 -18.62
C TYR A 459 -30.23 -1.12 -17.34
N LEU A 460 -30.47 -0.42 -16.22
CA LEU A 460 -30.81 -1.05 -14.94
C LEU A 460 -32.06 -1.91 -15.04
N LEU A 461 -33.10 -1.46 -15.77
CA LEU A 461 -34.33 -2.22 -15.97
C LEU A 461 -34.11 -3.63 -16.57
N PHE A 462 -33.06 -3.80 -17.38
CA PHE A 462 -32.78 -5.07 -18.07
C PHE A 462 -31.63 -5.88 -17.47
N ASN A 463 -30.81 -5.29 -16.59
CA ASN A 463 -29.54 -5.89 -16.16
C ASN A 463 -29.34 -5.89 -14.63
N GLU A 464 -30.24 -5.28 -13.86
CA GLU A 464 -30.07 -5.12 -12.43
C GLU A 464 -31.35 -5.45 -11.66
N ASP A 465 -31.22 -6.27 -10.62
CA ASP A 465 -32.34 -6.71 -9.79
C ASP A 465 -32.40 -5.97 -8.43
N ASP A 466 -31.42 -5.10 -8.11
CA ASP A 466 -31.44 -4.31 -6.86
C ASP A 466 -32.47 -3.16 -6.92
N PRO A 467 -33.57 -3.25 -6.14
CA PRO A 467 -34.59 -2.21 -6.10
C PRO A 467 -34.07 -0.87 -5.55
N LYS A 468 -33.06 -0.90 -4.67
CA LYS A 468 -32.48 0.31 -4.07
C LYS A 468 -31.66 1.08 -5.08
N LEU A 469 -30.89 0.40 -5.92
CA LEU A 469 -30.14 1.01 -7.01
C LEU A 469 -31.08 1.66 -8.04
N SER A 470 -32.16 0.95 -8.40
CA SER A 470 -33.21 1.48 -9.28
C SER A 470 -33.89 2.73 -8.70
N GLN A 471 -34.20 2.72 -7.40
CA GLN A 471 -34.77 3.88 -6.71
C GLN A 471 -33.82 5.09 -6.73
N ASN A 472 -32.55 4.89 -6.37
CA ASN A 472 -31.53 5.94 -6.38
C ASN A 472 -31.39 6.58 -7.77
N MET A 473 -31.39 5.76 -8.83
CA MET A 473 -31.32 6.25 -10.20
C MET A 473 -32.55 7.08 -10.58
N GLY A 474 -33.75 6.64 -10.18
CA GLY A 474 -34.99 7.40 -10.40
C GLY A 474 -34.97 8.78 -9.70
N GLU A 475 -34.38 8.87 -8.50
CA GLU A 475 -34.20 10.15 -7.81
C GLU A 475 -33.23 11.09 -8.55
N ILE A 476 -32.11 10.56 -9.05
CA ILE A 476 -31.14 11.31 -9.85
C ILE A 476 -31.80 11.82 -11.13
N HIS A 477 -32.50 10.95 -11.88
CA HIS A 477 -33.20 11.32 -13.10
C HIS A 477 -34.21 12.45 -12.83
N ARG A 478 -35.05 12.33 -11.78
CA ARG A 478 -36.03 13.37 -11.43
C ARG A 478 -35.37 14.72 -11.11
N LYS A 479 -34.23 14.73 -10.42
CA LYS A 479 -33.47 15.96 -10.13
C LYS A 479 -32.91 16.60 -11.39
N ILE A 480 -32.30 15.82 -12.30
CA ILE A 480 -31.77 16.31 -13.57
C ILE A 480 -32.90 16.84 -14.46
N GLN A 481 -34.00 16.11 -14.57
CA GLN A 481 -35.18 16.51 -15.34
C GLN A 481 -35.77 17.83 -14.82
N LYS A 482 -35.86 18.00 -13.49
CA LYS A 482 -36.30 19.27 -12.89
C LYS A 482 -35.37 20.43 -13.27
N GLN A 483 -34.05 20.24 -13.20
CA GLN A 483 -33.07 21.26 -13.60
C GLN A 483 -33.17 21.60 -15.09
N TYR A 484 -33.34 20.60 -15.94
CA TYR A 484 -33.57 20.78 -17.37
C TYR A 484 -34.74 21.72 -17.66
N TRP A 485 -35.89 21.47 -17.03
CA TRP A 485 -37.08 22.31 -17.22
C TRP A 485 -36.95 23.69 -16.57
N GLN A 486 -36.22 23.81 -15.46
CA GLN A 486 -35.91 25.12 -14.86
C GLN A 486 -35.03 25.97 -15.79
N ASN A 487 -34.05 25.38 -16.45
CA ASN A 487 -33.17 26.08 -17.39
C ASN A 487 -33.90 26.50 -18.68
N LYS A 488 -34.93 25.75 -19.09
CA LYS A 488 -35.80 26.11 -20.22
C LYS A 488 -36.80 27.24 -19.92
N LYS A 489 -37.01 27.61 -18.65
CA LYS A 489 -37.97 28.66 -18.25
C LYS A 489 -37.46 30.10 -18.46
N VAL A 490 -36.29 30.31 -19.06
CA VAL A 490 -35.94 31.62 -19.64
C VAL A 490 -36.78 31.80 -20.89
N GLN A 491 -37.94 32.41 -20.70
CA GLN A 491 -38.97 32.65 -21.71
C GLN A 491 -38.39 33.44 -22.90
N THR A 492 -38.16 32.76 -24.03
CA THR A 492 -38.20 33.41 -25.34
C THR A 492 -39.63 33.93 -25.55
N LYS A 493 -39.77 35.10 -26.14
CA LYS A 493 -41.08 35.74 -26.30
C LYS A 493 -41.98 34.78 -27.07
N MET A 494 -43.29 34.83 -26.85
CA MET A 494 -44.26 33.99 -27.57
C MET A 494 -44.16 34.15 -29.10
N THR A 495 -43.57 35.26 -29.57
CA THR A 495 -43.23 35.56 -30.96
C THR A 495 -42.09 34.73 -31.54
N ASP A 496 -41.23 34.16 -30.70
CA ASP A 496 -40.05 33.37 -31.11
C ASP A 496 -40.41 31.90 -31.36
N TYR A 497 -41.62 31.47 -30.98
CA TYR A 497 -42.14 30.12 -31.22
C TYR A 497 -42.78 29.96 -32.62
N PHE A 498 -43.08 31.07 -33.30
CA PHE A 498 -43.76 31.10 -34.60
C PHE A 498 -42.87 31.62 -35.74
N LYS A 499 -41.54 31.61 -35.55
CA LYS A 499 -40.55 31.76 -36.62
C LYS A 499 -39.88 30.43 -36.84
#